data_AF-A0A957TR52-F1
#
_entry.id   AF-A0A957TR52-F1
#
_cell.length_a   1.000
_cell.length_b   1.000
_cell.length_c   1.000
_cell.angle_alpha   90.00
_cell.angle_beta   90.00
_cell.angle_gamma   90.00
#
_symmetry.space_group_name_H-M   'P 1'
#
loop_
_entity.id
_entity.type
_entity.pdbx_description
1 polymer ?
#
loop_
_entity_poly.entity_id
_entity_poly.type
_entity_poly.pdbx_seq_one_letter_code
_entity_poly.pdbx_strand_id
1 'polypeptide(L)'
;MINPEHYTYRVIWSEEDNEFVGLCAEFPSLSWLAENQHDALNGIVELIRSVVIDMGEEGEPIPEPISHRRYSGKFQVRIPPEQHRLIAIRAAEENISLNRYVSAKLAG
;
A
#
# COMPACT_ATOMS: atom_id res chain seq x y z
N MET A 1 1.67 -18.83 -10.70
CA MET A 1 1.00 -17.87 -11.60
C MET A 1 0.33 -16.84 -10.69
N ILE A 2 0.71 -15.57 -10.82
CA ILE A 2 0.14 -14.49 -10.00
C ILE A 2 -1.25 -14.18 -10.54
N ASN A 3 -2.26 -14.07 -9.67
CA ASN A 3 -3.60 -13.63 -10.08
C ASN A 3 -3.69 -12.09 -9.92
N PRO A 4 -3.86 -11.32 -11.01
CA PRO A 4 -4.00 -9.87 -10.95
C PRO A 4 -5.16 -9.37 -10.08
N GLU A 5 -6.20 -10.19 -9.88
CA GLU A 5 -7.35 -9.84 -9.05
C GLU A 5 -7.02 -9.79 -7.55
N HIS A 6 -5.88 -10.36 -7.13
CA HIS A 6 -5.43 -10.34 -5.74
C HIS A 6 -4.61 -9.09 -5.37
N TYR A 7 -4.33 -8.21 -6.34
CA TYR A 7 -3.69 -6.92 -6.09
C TYR A 7 -4.60 -5.96 -5.32
N THR A 8 -3.99 -4.92 -4.76
CA THR A 8 -4.71 -3.97 -3.90
C THR A 8 -5.17 -2.77 -4.72
N TYR A 9 -6.45 -2.80 -5.11
CA TYR A 9 -7.09 -1.72 -5.87
C TYR A 9 -7.75 -0.68 -4.97
N ARG A 10 -7.77 0.56 -5.43
CA ARG A 10 -8.54 1.66 -4.82
C ARG A 10 -9.16 2.50 -5.90
N VAL A 11 -10.34 3.03 -5.61
CA VAL A 11 -11.00 4.02 -6.45
C VAL A 11 -11.18 5.29 -5.63
N ILE A 12 -10.75 6.42 -6.17
CA ILE A 12 -10.88 7.73 -5.55
C ILE A 12 -11.52 8.71 -6.53
N TRP A 13 -12.17 9.75 -6.02
CA TRP A 13 -12.65 10.86 -6.86
C TRP A 13 -11.52 11.86 -7.10
N SER A 14 -11.32 12.27 -8.35
CA SER A 14 -10.42 13.37 -8.72
C SER A 14 -11.24 14.62 -9.03
N GLU A 15 -11.07 15.66 -8.21
CA GLU A 15 -11.68 16.97 -8.47
C GLU A 15 -11.04 17.67 -9.69
N GLU A 16 -9.76 17.37 -10.01
CA GLU A 16 -9.08 17.96 -11.17
C GLU A 16 -9.61 17.39 -12.50
N ASP A 17 -9.83 16.07 -12.53
CA ASP A 17 -10.29 15.37 -13.74
C ASP A 17 -11.82 15.28 -13.81
N ASN A 18 -12.52 15.56 -12.70
CA ASN A 18 -13.97 15.39 -12.55
C ASN A 18 -14.44 13.96 -12.87
N GLU A 19 -13.59 12.98 -12.52
CA GLU A 19 -13.75 11.56 -12.80
C GLU A 19 -13.24 10.71 -11.62
N PHE A 20 -13.58 9.42 -11.62
CA PHE A 20 -13.03 8.45 -10.69
C PHE A 20 -11.70 7.89 -11.20
N VAL A 21 -10.71 7.83 -10.32
CA VAL A 21 -9.38 7.27 -10.58
C VAL A 21 -9.26 5.90 -9.93
N GLY A 22 -9.10 4.86 -10.75
CA GLY A 22 -8.69 3.52 -10.35
C GLY A 22 -7.17 3.45 -10.20
N LEU A 23 -6.69 2.91 -9.08
CA LEU A 23 -5.28 2.81 -8.72
C LEU A 23 -4.95 1.40 -8.24
N CYS A 24 -3.70 0.97 -8.44
CA CYS A 24 -3.17 -0.30 -7.93
C CYS A 24 -1.94 -0.04 -7.05
N ALA A 25 -1.94 -0.50 -5.80
CA ALA A 25 -0.87 -0.19 -4.84
C ALA A 25 0.49 -0.81 -5.24
N GLU A 26 0.46 -1.96 -5.90
CA GLU A 26 1.64 -2.65 -6.42
C GLU A 26 2.21 -1.99 -7.69
N PHE A 27 1.40 -1.18 -8.39
CA PHE A 27 1.78 -0.45 -9.60
C PHE A 27 1.43 1.04 -9.48
N PRO A 28 2.18 1.82 -8.68
CA PRO A 28 1.84 3.21 -8.37
C PRO A 28 1.81 4.15 -9.57
N SER A 29 2.50 3.79 -10.66
CA SER A 29 2.55 4.57 -11.91
C SER A 29 1.35 4.33 -12.84
N LEU A 30 0.51 3.33 -12.54
CA LEU A 30 -0.65 2.99 -13.35
C LEU A 30 -1.93 3.51 -12.71
N SER A 31 -2.76 4.15 -13.55
CA SER A 31 -4.06 4.66 -13.15
C SER A 31 -5.04 4.55 -14.32
N TRP A 32 -6.33 4.52 -13.98
CA TRP A 32 -7.40 4.51 -14.97
C TRP A 32 -8.49 5.51 -14.57
N LEU A 33 -8.89 6.39 -15.49
CA LEU A 33 -9.96 7.36 -15.27
C LEU A 33 -11.28 6.87 -15.88
N ALA A 34 -12.38 7.09 -15.16
CA ALA A 34 -13.72 6.83 -15.68
C ALA A 34 -14.79 7.68 -14.97
N GLU A 35 -15.91 7.92 -15.65
CA GLU A 35 -17.05 8.68 -15.11
C GLU A 35 -17.71 8.03 -13.88
N ASN A 36 -17.54 6.71 -13.68
CA ASN A 36 -18.11 6.00 -12.54
C ASN A 36 -17.11 5.06 -11.88
N GLN A 37 -17.38 4.73 -10.61
CA GLN A 37 -16.49 3.92 -9.77
C GLN A 37 -16.26 2.50 -10.31
N HIS A 38 -17.30 1.89 -10.91
CA HIS A 38 -17.23 0.52 -11.38
C HIS A 38 -16.32 0.40 -12.60
N ASP A 39 -16.46 1.33 -13.54
CA ASP A 39 -15.64 1.39 -14.75
C ASP A 39 -14.20 1.77 -14.43
N ALA A 40 -13.98 2.66 -13.45
CA ALA A 40 -12.63 2.97 -12.97
C ALA A 40 -11.94 1.73 -12.39
N LEU A 41 -12.66 0.92 -11.61
CA LEU A 41 -12.14 -0.34 -11.05
C LEU A 41 -11.89 -1.39 -12.14
N ASN A 42 -12.86 -1.64 -13.01
CA ASN A 42 -12.71 -2.64 -14.07
C ASN A 42 -11.58 -2.26 -15.03
N GLY A 43 -11.48 -0.98 -15.39
CA GLY A 43 -10.44 -0.46 -16.27
C GLY A 43 -9.05 -0.65 -15.69
N ILE A 44 -8.83 -0.33 -14.41
CA ILE A 44 -7.51 -0.55 -13.79
C ILE A 44 -7.20 -2.05 -13.65
N VAL A 45 -8.19 -2.91 -13.36
CA VAL A 45 -7.96 -4.37 -13.27
C VAL A 45 -7.53 -4.96 -14.62
N GLU A 46 -8.20 -4.57 -15.71
CA GLU A 46 -7.84 -5.06 -17.05
C GLU A 46 -6.50 -4.49 -17.53
N LEU A 47 -6.19 -3.22 -17.24
CA LEU A 47 -4.88 -2.64 -17.51
C LEU A 47 -3.77 -3.42 -16.78
N ILE A 48 -3.96 -3.75 -15.51
CA ILE A 48 -2.97 -4.52 -14.75
C ILE A 48 -2.85 -5.94 -15.30
N ARG A 49 -3.96 -6.55 -15.75
CA ARG A 49 -3.96 -7.87 -16.40
C ARG A 49 -3.07 -7.86 -17.64
N SER A 50 -3.19 -6.86 -18.52
CA SER A 50 -2.36 -6.78 -19.73
C SER A 50 -0.89 -6.56 -19.38
N VAL A 51 -0.60 -5.62 -18.47
CA VAL A 51 0.79 -5.33 -18.06
C VAL A 51 1.48 -6.55 -17.46
N VAL A 52 0.79 -7.33 -16.62
CA VAL A 52 1.35 -8.56 -16.03
C VAL A 52 1.65 -9.62 -17.09
N ILE A 53 0.83 -9.70 -18.15
CA ILE A 53 1.09 -10.60 -19.28
C ILE A 53 2.35 -10.14 -20.02
N ASP A 54 2.43 -8.86 -20.38
CA ASP A 54 3.55 -8.27 -21.11
C ASP A 54 4.87 -8.45 -20.32
N MET A 55 4.87 -8.14 -19.02
CA MET A 55 6.02 -8.37 -18.13
C MET A 55 6.44 -9.85 -18.09
N GLY A 56 5.47 -10.77 -18.13
CA GLY A 56 5.73 -12.20 -18.17
C GLY A 56 6.40 -12.67 -19.46
N GLU A 57 6.05 -12.05 -20.60
CA GLU A 57 6.65 -12.32 -21.90
C GLU A 57 8.06 -11.74 -22.03
N GLU A 58 8.29 -10.54 -21.47
CA GLU A 58 9.59 -9.87 -21.47
C GLU A 58 10.55 -10.41 -20.39
N GLY A 59 10.05 -11.22 -19.47
CA GLY A 59 10.83 -11.77 -18.35
C GLY A 59 11.14 -10.76 -17.26
N GLU A 60 10.32 -9.70 -17.16
CA GLU A 60 10.43 -8.67 -16.15
C GLU A 60 9.93 -9.17 -14.77
N PRO A 61 10.45 -8.61 -13.67
CA PRO A 61 10.02 -9.00 -12.33
C PRO A 61 8.61 -8.52 -12.03
N ILE A 62 7.64 -9.44 -12.01
CA ILE A 62 6.25 -9.14 -11.65
C ILE A 62 6.13 -8.93 -10.12
N PRO A 63 5.59 -7.78 -9.65
CA PRO A 63 5.35 -7.55 -8.24
C PRO A 63 4.41 -8.60 -7.60
N GLU A 64 4.78 -9.13 -6.44
CA GLU A 64 3.88 -9.99 -5.68
C GLU A 64 2.74 -9.19 -5.02
N PRO A 65 1.49 -9.69 -5.07
CA PRO A 65 0.36 -9.09 -4.37
C PRO A 65 0.65 -8.88 -2.89
N ILE A 66 0.36 -7.69 -2.38
CA ILE A 66 0.51 -7.33 -0.96
C ILE A 66 -0.25 -8.32 -0.08
N SER A 67 -1.41 -8.78 -0.53
CA SER A 67 -2.24 -9.80 0.14
C SER A 67 -1.54 -11.15 0.34
N HIS A 68 -0.55 -11.48 -0.48
CA HIS A 68 0.21 -12.74 -0.41
C HIS A 68 1.46 -12.62 0.44
N ARG A 69 1.89 -11.40 0.76
CA ARG A 69 3.10 -11.15 1.54
C ARG A 69 2.92 -11.60 2.99
N ARG A 70 3.95 -12.23 3.54
CA ARG A 70 4.01 -12.55 4.97
C ARG A 70 4.65 -11.39 5.72
N TYR A 71 3.90 -10.81 6.67
CA TYR A 71 4.39 -9.73 7.52
C TYR A 71 4.81 -10.26 8.88
N SER A 72 6.06 -10.02 9.27
CA SER A 72 6.61 -10.48 10.55
C SER A 72 6.14 -9.66 11.76
N GLY A 73 5.50 -8.51 11.52
CA GLY A 73 5.21 -7.50 12.55
C GLY A 73 6.45 -6.77 13.08
N LYS A 74 7.66 -7.14 12.64
CA LYS A 74 8.91 -6.47 12.99
C LYS A 74 9.27 -5.47 11.91
N PHE A 75 9.36 -4.20 12.28
CA PHE A 75 9.80 -3.12 11.39
C PHE A 75 10.81 -2.27 12.17
N GLN A 76 12.01 -2.09 11.64
CA GLN A 76 13.05 -1.26 12.26
C GLN A 76 12.98 0.13 11.64
N VAL A 77 12.74 1.15 12.46
CA VAL A 77 12.66 2.55 12.00
C VAL A 77 13.84 3.32 12.57
N ARG A 78 14.47 4.12 11.70
CA ARG A 78 15.45 5.12 12.13
C ARG A 78 14.71 6.42 12.46
N ILE A 79 14.88 6.89 13.69
CA ILE A 79 14.34 8.16 14.17
C ILE A 79 15.45 9.03 14.75
N PRO A 80 15.31 10.37 14.76
CA PRO A 80 16.26 11.25 15.42
C PRO A 80 16.40 10.94 16.93
N PRO A 81 17.58 11.16 17.55
CA PRO A 81 17.80 10.88 18.97
C PRO A 81 16.79 11.57 19.91
N GLU A 82 16.40 12.80 19.60
CA GLU A 82 15.42 13.56 20.38
C GLU A 82 14.04 12.87 20.39
N GLN A 83 13.62 12.32 19.25
CA GLN A 83 12.35 11.60 19.16
C GLN A 83 12.42 10.27 19.92
N HIS A 84 13.54 9.57 19.84
CA HIS A 84 13.76 8.35 20.64
C HIS A 84 13.68 8.64 22.14
N ARG A 85 14.33 9.73 22.60
CA ARG A 85 14.28 10.16 24.01
C ARG A 85 12.84 10.45 24.45
N LEU A 86 12.07 11.19 23.65
CA LEU A 86 10.68 11.52 23.95
C LEU A 86 9.80 10.28 24.08
N ILE A 87 10.02 9.27 23.23
CA ILE A 87 9.29 7.99 23.29
C ILE A 87 9.67 7.22 24.56
N ALA A 88 10.96 7.16 24.92
CA ALA A 88 11.45 6.45 26.10
C ALA A 88 10.90 7.05 27.41
N ILE A 89 11.08 8.37 27.57
CA ILE A 89 10.07 9.32 28.03
C ILE A 89 8.74 8.74 28.54
N ARG A 90 7.78 8.83 27.63
CA ARG A 90 6.37 8.50 27.81
C ARG A 90 6.13 7.02 28.09
N ALA A 91 6.94 6.14 27.51
CA ALA A 91 6.86 4.72 27.80
C ALA A 91 7.14 4.42 29.29
N ALA A 92 8.11 5.12 29.88
CA ALA A 92 8.41 5.01 31.31
C ALA A 92 7.30 5.61 32.19
N GLU A 93 6.73 6.75 31.80
CA GLU A 93 5.58 7.38 32.51
C GLU A 93 4.35 6.46 32.55
N GLU A 94 4.10 5.74 31.45
CA GLU A 94 3.00 4.77 31.34
C GLU A 94 3.36 3.38 31.89
N ASN A 95 4.60 3.18 32.38
CA ASN A 95 5.13 1.91 32.89
C ASN A 95 4.99 0.75 31.89
N ILE A 96 5.29 1.01 30.62
CA ILE A 96 5.27 0.04 29.52
C ILE A 96 6.58 0.01 28.74
N SER A 97 6.79 -1.04 27.94
CA SER A 97 7.96 -1.11 27.07
C SER A 97 7.86 -0.12 25.92
N LEU A 98 9.03 0.30 25.39
CA LEU A 98 9.10 1.20 24.24
C LEU A 98 8.35 0.63 23.02
N ASN A 99 8.51 -0.67 22.76
CA ASN A 99 7.75 -1.35 21.70
C ASN A 99 6.24 -1.31 21.94
N ARG A 100 5.78 -1.49 23.18
CA ARG A 100 4.34 -1.42 23.49
C ARG A 100 3.80 -0.01 23.30
N TYR A 101 4.55 1.01 23.73
CA TYR A 101 4.18 2.41 23.53
C TYR A 101 4.11 2.76 22.04
N VAL A 102 5.12 2.37 21.25
CA VAL A 102 5.14 2.61 19.79
C VAL A 102 4.02 1.86 19.09
N SER A 103 3.81 0.57 19.40
CA SER A 103 2.74 -0.23 18.78
C SER A 103 1.36 0.35 19.07
N ALA A 104 1.10 0.87 20.27
CA ALA A 104 -0.17 1.50 20.61
C ALA A 104 -0.42 2.79 19.79
N LYS A 105 0.63 3.54 19.44
CA LYS A 105 0.53 4.75 18.60
C LYS A 105 0.49 4.48 17.10
N LEU A 106 0.91 3.29 16.66
CA LEU A 106 0.86 2.88 15.25
C LEU A 106 -0.47 2.25 14.86
N ALA A 107 -1.21 1.71 15.82
CA ALA A 107 -2.47 1.02 15.57
C ALA A 107 -3.64 1.95 15.18
N GLY A 108 -3.43 3.27 15.15
CA GLY A 108 -4.47 4.30 14.96
C GLY A 108 -4.83 4.98 16.26
#